data_AF-R6WRD6-F1
#
_entry.id   AF-R6WRD6-F1
#
_cell.length_a   1.000
_cell.length_b   1.000
_cell.length_c   1.000
_cell.angle_alpha   90.00
_cell.angle_beta   90.00
_cell.angle_gamma   90.00
#
_symmetry.space_group_name_H-M   'P 1'
#
loop_
_entity.id
_entity.type
_entity.pdbx_description
1 polymer ?
#
loop_
_entity_poly.entity_id
_entity_poly.type
_entity_poly.pdbx_seq_one_letter_code
_entity_poly.pdbx_strand_id
1 'polypeptide(L)'
;MAPSFKLAKNWSYGSIIKFRSQFSNGYFSRTQQEREHLKSSFLSPGYLDMSFGLTYKSPTPKFPISINLSPVAMSAVFVESERIRNNQWDNKWGWEIYGLPYPDETSKYEGGSSVQIDFDRTFGKTGYLRYRTSIYSFYGWITDMGQKNRFTDYTEYRHALDKWNNAEDTSVSHDIKDKPLLAIHPTLRWENTLEISATRFLKTTFSFRMYYNRAQNLDLQTQMQLMVGVTYTFKNK
;
A
#
# COMPACT_ATOMS: atom_id res chain seq x y z
N MET A 1 -5.88 12.38 -13.07
CA MET A 1 -6.54 13.06 -11.92
C MET A 1 -7.90 12.42 -11.76
N ALA A 2 -8.24 11.94 -10.57
CA ALA A 2 -9.58 11.41 -10.32
C ALA A 2 -10.60 12.57 -10.28
N PRO A 3 -11.84 12.38 -10.76
CA PRO A 3 -12.87 13.40 -10.65
C PRO A 3 -13.15 13.70 -9.18
N SER A 4 -13.12 14.98 -8.80
CA SER A 4 -13.50 15.44 -7.47
C SER A 4 -14.57 16.52 -7.57
N PHE A 5 -15.58 16.43 -6.72
CA PHE A 5 -16.72 17.32 -6.68
C PHE A 5 -16.72 18.07 -5.35
N LYS A 6 -17.08 19.36 -5.37
CA LYS A 6 -17.21 20.16 -4.16
C LYS A 6 -18.49 19.75 -3.43
N LEU A 7 -18.37 19.34 -2.17
CA LEU A 7 -19.50 19.06 -1.29
C LEU A 7 -19.94 20.33 -0.55
N ALA A 8 -18.96 21.03 0.02
CA ALA A 8 -19.14 22.27 0.76
C ALA A 8 -17.90 23.17 0.57
N LYS A 9 -17.92 24.37 1.14
CA LYS A 9 -16.87 25.41 0.95
C LYS A 9 -15.44 24.86 1.06
N ASN A 10 -15.21 23.94 1.99
CA ASN A 10 -13.90 23.37 2.31
C ASN A 10 -13.83 21.84 2.16
N TRP A 11 -14.92 21.21 1.71
CA TRP A 11 -15.02 19.76 1.58
C TRP A 11 -15.23 19.38 0.12
N SER A 12 -14.49 18.37 -0.32
CA SER A 12 -14.67 17.73 -1.61
C SER A 12 -14.79 16.23 -1.42
N TYR A 13 -15.52 15.57 -2.30
CA TYR A 13 -15.55 14.13 -2.38
C TYR A 13 -15.07 13.69 -3.76
N GLY A 14 -14.54 12.49 -3.84
CA GLY A 14 -14.11 11.91 -5.09
C GLY A 14 -14.05 10.40 -4.97
N SER A 15 -14.24 9.73 -6.08
CA SER A 15 -14.02 8.29 -6.18
C SER A 15 -12.91 8.02 -7.18
N ILE A 16 -12.04 7.08 -6.83
CA ILE A 16 -11.01 6.57 -7.71
C ILE A 16 -11.40 5.15 -8.07
N ILE A 17 -11.49 4.87 -9.37
CA ILE A 17 -11.58 3.50 -9.89
C ILE A 17 -10.41 3.34 -10.83
N LYS A 18 -9.56 2.36 -10.57
CA LYS A 18 -8.35 2.09 -11.34
C LYS A 18 -8.27 0.61 -11.61
N PHE A 19 -8.39 0.26 -12.89
CA PHE A 19 -8.18 -1.09 -13.37
C PHE A 19 -6.82 -1.17 -14.08
N ARG A 20 -6.02 -2.18 -13.74
CA ARG A 20 -4.71 -2.44 -14.34
C ARG A 20 -4.61 -3.93 -14.67
N SER A 21 -4.31 -4.26 -15.91
CA SER A 21 -3.94 -5.61 -16.30
C SER A 21 -2.89 -5.58 -17.41
N GLN A 22 -2.21 -6.70 -17.62
CA GLN A 22 -1.24 -6.84 -18.68
C GLN A 22 -1.96 -7.25 -19.96
N PHE A 23 -1.66 -6.62 -21.09
CA PHE A 23 -2.25 -7.04 -22.37
C PHE A 23 -1.43 -8.15 -23.04
N SER A 24 -0.11 -8.09 -22.93
CA SER A 24 0.82 -9.06 -23.49
C SER A 24 1.22 -10.13 -22.47
N ASN A 25 1.53 -11.33 -22.96
CA ASN A 25 2.05 -12.40 -22.12
C ASN A 25 3.46 -12.08 -21.61
N GLY A 26 3.67 -12.23 -20.32
CA GLY A 26 4.99 -12.27 -19.69
C GLY A 26 5.43 -13.70 -19.46
N TYR A 27 6.72 -13.97 -19.64
CA TYR A 27 7.31 -15.29 -19.44
C TYR A 27 8.45 -15.23 -18.41
N PHE A 28 8.90 -16.37 -17.90
CA PHE A 28 10.00 -16.45 -16.93
C PHE A 28 11.30 -15.84 -17.44
N SER A 29 11.61 -16.03 -18.73
CA SER A 29 12.80 -15.52 -19.37
C SER A 29 12.58 -15.30 -20.87
N ARG A 30 13.48 -14.57 -21.52
CA ARG A 30 13.45 -14.32 -22.97
C ARG A 30 13.60 -15.60 -23.81
N THR A 31 14.25 -16.63 -23.26
CA THR A 31 14.49 -17.91 -23.93
C THR A 31 13.43 -18.96 -23.64
N GLN A 32 12.61 -18.74 -22.62
CA GLN A 32 11.55 -19.65 -22.16
C GLN A 32 10.19 -19.01 -22.48
N GLN A 33 9.75 -19.08 -23.74
CA GLN A 33 8.51 -18.43 -24.21
C GLN A 33 7.35 -19.42 -24.45
N GLU A 34 7.49 -20.64 -23.94
CA GLU A 34 6.42 -21.62 -24.06
C GLU A 34 5.28 -21.32 -23.10
N ARG A 35 4.16 -21.96 -23.42
CA ARG A 35 2.91 -21.93 -22.68
C ARG A 35 3.09 -22.31 -21.19
N GLU A 36 4.05 -23.16 -20.87
CA GLU A 36 4.38 -23.59 -19.49
C GLU A 36 5.22 -22.56 -18.73
N HIS A 37 5.88 -21.63 -19.43
CA HIS A 37 6.71 -20.59 -18.85
C HIS A 37 5.98 -19.27 -18.65
N LEU A 38 4.64 -19.28 -18.76
CA LEU A 38 3.80 -18.10 -18.57
C LEU A 38 3.88 -17.60 -17.13
N LYS A 39 4.33 -16.35 -16.99
CA LYS A 39 4.33 -15.61 -15.72
C LYS A 39 3.09 -14.74 -15.62
N SER A 40 2.69 -14.10 -16.71
CA SER A 40 1.54 -13.20 -16.72
C SER A 40 0.83 -13.18 -18.05
N SER A 41 -0.46 -12.85 -18.03
CA SER A 41 -1.30 -12.63 -19.21
C SER A 41 -2.40 -11.63 -18.87
N PHE A 42 -3.29 -11.38 -19.84
CA PHE A 42 -4.51 -10.62 -19.59
C PHE A 42 -5.31 -11.23 -18.43
N LEU A 43 -5.72 -10.37 -17.50
CA LEU A 43 -6.37 -10.69 -16.22
C LEU A 43 -5.60 -11.67 -15.32
N SER A 44 -4.28 -11.80 -15.51
CA SER A 44 -3.42 -12.70 -14.73
C SER A 44 -2.01 -12.11 -14.58
N PRO A 45 -1.80 -11.09 -13.73
CA PRO A 45 -2.78 -10.52 -12.81
C PRO A 45 -3.60 -9.38 -13.41
N GLY A 46 -4.86 -9.28 -13.00
CA GLY A 46 -5.68 -8.07 -13.05
C GLY A 46 -5.74 -7.44 -11.67
N TYR A 47 -5.67 -6.11 -11.59
CA TYR A 47 -5.80 -5.33 -10.36
C TYR A 47 -6.94 -4.32 -10.51
N LEU A 48 -7.84 -4.28 -9.55
CA LEU A 48 -8.92 -3.30 -9.47
C LEU A 48 -8.83 -2.58 -8.12
N ASP A 49 -8.44 -1.30 -8.16
CA ASP A 49 -8.45 -0.44 -6.99
C ASP A 49 -9.68 0.48 -7.05
N MET A 50 -10.47 0.49 -5.99
CA MET A 50 -11.62 1.37 -5.83
C MET A 50 -11.50 2.11 -4.51
N SER A 51 -11.62 3.43 -4.51
CA SER A 51 -11.69 4.19 -3.27
C SER A 51 -12.72 5.29 -3.36
N PHE A 52 -13.41 5.53 -2.26
CA PHE A 52 -14.20 6.71 -2.05
C PHE A 52 -13.51 7.56 -1.00
N GLY A 53 -13.26 8.83 -1.33
CA GLY A 53 -12.51 9.76 -0.52
C GLY A 53 -13.28 11.05 -0.26
N LEU A 54 -13.14 11.56 0.96
CA LEU A 54 -13.55 12.89 1.40
C LEU A 54 -12.30 13.68 1.74
N THR A 55 -12.11 14.83 1.10
CA THR A 55 -10.99 15.71 1.36
C THR A 55 -11.50 17.02 1.94
N TYR A 56 -11.06 17.33 3.16
CA TYR A 56 -11.17 18.65 3.77
C TYR A 56 -9.89 19.45 3.54
N LYS A 57 -10.03 20.71 3.16
CA LYS A 57 -8.90 21.67 3.10
C LYS A 57 -9.19 22.86 4.00
N SER A 58 -8.27 23.17 4.90
CA SER A 58 -8.35 24.33 5.77
C SER A 58 -8.51 25.61 4.95
N PRO A 59 -9.48 26.48 5.28
CA PRO A 59 -9.65 27.76 4.61
C PRO A 59 -8.59 28.78 5.01
N THR A 60 -7.84 28.51 6.08
CA THR A 60 -6.92 29.46 6.71
C THR A 60 -5.49 29.24 6.18
N PRO A 61 -4.92 30.17 5.39
CA PRO A 61 -3.56 30.01 4.86
C PRO A 61 -2.48 29.98 5.94
N LYS A 62 -2.77 30.56 7.12
CA LYS A 62 -1.87 30.49 8.29
C LYS A 62 -1.81 29.10 8.90
N PHE A 63 -2.79 28.23 8.67
CA PHE A 63 -2.81 26.87 9.20
C PHE A 63 -3.31 25.90 8.12
N PRO A 64 -2.49 25.62 7.10
CA PRO A 64 -2.86 24.83 5.93
C PRO A 64 -2.85 23.34 6.27
N ILE A 65 -3.95 22.87 6.86
CA ILE A 65 -4.22 21.44 7.06
C ILE A 65 -5.08 20.90 5.91
N SER A 66 -4.74 19.72 5.41
CA SER A 66 -5.59 18.91 4.56
C SER A 66 -5.90 17.59 5.28
N ILE A 67 -7.15 17.17 5.29
CA ILE A 67 -7.56 15.87 5.84
C ILE A 67 -8.16 15.08 4.69
N ASN A 68 -7.62 13.90 4.41
CA ASN A 68 -8.16 12.96 3.44
C ASN A 68 -8.69 11.75 4.20
N LEU A 69 -9.99 11.54 4.14
CA LEU A 69 -10.67 10.38 4.70
C LEU A 69 -11.03 9.47 3.54
N SER A 70 -10.62 8.21 3.58
CA SER A 70 -11.13 7.20 2.66
C SER A 70 -11.91 6.19 3.47
N PRO A 71 -13.23 6.38 3.71
CA PRO A 71 -14.01 5.44 4.51
C PRO A 71 -14.05 4.04 3.88
N VAL A 72 -13.96 3.97 2.56
CA VAL A 72 -13.86 2.70 1.84
C VAL A 72 -12.76 2.82 0.78
N ALA A 73 -11.75 1.99 0.90
CA ALA A 73 -10.76 1.71 -0.12
C ALA A 73 -10.65 0.19 -0.26
N MET A 74 -10.81 -0.32 -1.47
CA MET A 74 -10.79 -1.72 -1.82
C MET A 74 -9.77 -1.94 -2.93
N SER A 75 -9.04 -3.04 -2.84
CA SER A 75 -8.17 -3.55 -3.88
C SER A 75 -8.54 -5.01 -4.13
N ALA A 76 -8.76 -5.35 -5.39
CA ALA A 76 -9.00 -6.71 -5.81
C ALA A 76 -7.90 -7.15 -6.77
N VAL A 77 -7.41 -8.38 -6.57
CA VAL A 77 -6.44 -9.04 -7.45
C VAL A 77 -7.14 -10.22 -8.11
N PHE A 78 -7.00 -10.34 -9.42
CA PHE A 78 -7.55 -11.43 -10.22
C PHE A 78 -6.41 -12.17 -10.92
N VAL A 79 -6.44 -13.49 -10.89
CA VAL A 79 -5.55 -14.36 -11.65
C VAL A 79 -6.40 -15.45 -12.29
N GLU A 80 -7.07 -15.11 -13.39
CA GLU A 80 -8.00 -16.00 -14.09
C GLU A 80 -7.33 -17.28 -14.64
N SER A 81 -6.09 -17.16 -15.14
CA SER A 81 -5.37 -18.28 -15.74
C SER A 81 -4.89 -19.28 -14.67
N GLU A 82 -5.54 -20.44 -14.62
CA GLU A 82 -5.16 -21.56 -13.75
C GLU A 82 -3.68 -21.94 -13.89
N ARG A 83 -3.16 -21.96 -15.12
CA ARG A 83 -1.75 -22.29 -15.31
C ARG A 83 -0.79 -21.27 -14.68
N ILE A 84 -1.13 -19.99 -14.73
CA ILE A 84 -0.29 -18.96 -14.11
C ILE A 84 -0.32 -19.11 -12.59
N ARG A 85 -1.47 -19.49 -12.02
CA ARG A 85 -1.59 -19.80 -10.58
C ARG A 85 -0.72 -21.00 -10.18
N ASN A 86 -0.72 -22.05 -11.01
CA ASN A 86 -0.02 -23.31 -10.75
C ASN A 86 1.46 -23.32 -11.20
N ASN A 87 1.91 -22.29 -11.90
CA ASN A 87 3.31 -22.16 -12.29
C ASN A 87 4.17 -21.72 -11.11
N GLN A 88 5.40 -22.24 -11.03
CA GLN A 88 6.34 -21.88 -9.97
C GLN A 88 7.52 -21.08 -10.55
N TRP A 89 7.83 -19.93 -9.94
CA TRP A 89 9.04 -19.16 -10.24
C TRP A 89 9.51 -18.44 -8.97
N ASP A 90 10.78 -18.05 -8.88
CA ASP A 90 11.36 -17.40 -7.69
C ASP A 90 11.08 -18.17 -6.37
N ASN A 91 11.10 -19.51 -6.42
CA ASN A 91 10.79 -20.44 -5.32
C ASN A 91 9.37 -20.32 -4.73
N LYS A 92 8.43 -19.72 -5.46
CA LYS A 92 7.03 -19.55 -5.02
C LYS A 92 6.05 -19.91 -6.12
N TRP A 93 4.87 -20.37 -5.71
CA TRP A 93 3.78 -20.62 -6.64
C TRP A 93 3.16 -19.31 -7.12
N GLY A 94 2.64 -19.29 -8.34
CA GLY A 94 2.10 -18.06 -8.91
C GLY A 94 0.92 -17.48 -8.15
N TRP A 95 0.06 -18.33 -7.60
CA TRP A 95 -1.01 -17.89 -6.70
C TRP A 95 -0.45 -17.17 -5.46
N GLU A 96 0.63 -17.68 -4.87
CA GLU A 96 1.30 -17.09 -3.70
C GLU A 96 1.97 -15.74 -4.07
N ILE A 97 2.60 -15.66 -5.24
CA ILE A 97 3.27 -14.45 -5.72
C ILE A 97 2.28 -13.32 -5.99
N TYR A 98 1.10 -13.66 -6.51
CA TYR A 98 0.01 -12.72 -6.68
C TYR A 98 -0.82 -12.52 -5.41
N GLY A 99 -0.49 -13.23 -4.34
CA GLY A 99 -1.06 -13.06 -3.01
C GLY A 99 -2.47 -13.62 -2.86
N LEU A 100 -2.90 -14.52 -3.75
CA LEU A 100 -4.18 -15.23 -3.64
C LEU A 100 -4.20 -16.08 -2.36
N PRO A 101 -5.39 -16.30 -1.76
CA PRO A 101 -5.51 -17.05 -0.51
C PRO A 101 -5.13 -18.53 -0.69
N TYR A 102 -5.54 -19.16 -1.79
CA TYR A 102 -5.41 -20.60 -2.07
C TYR A 102 -5.14 -20.82 -3.58
N PRO A 103 -4.60 -22.00 -3.99
CA PRO A 103 -4.30 -22.29 -5.40
C PRO A 103 -5.54 -22.35 -6.31
N ASP A 104 -6.67 -22.79 -5.76
CA ASP A 104 -7.94 -22.91 -6.47
C ASP A 104 -8.72 -21.59 -6.59
N GLU A 105 -8.31 -20.57 -5.83
CA GLU A 105 -8.95 -19.26 -5.85
C GLU A 105 -8.45 -18.41 -7.02
N THR A 106 -9.37 -17.75 -7.71
CA THR A 106 -9.04 -16.91 -8.87
C THR A 106 -8.91 -15.45 -8.50
N SER A 107 -9.39 -15.04 -7.33
CA SER A 107 -9.43 -13.65 -6.93
C SER A 107 -9.23 -13.46 -5.44
N LYS A 108 -8.81 -12.26 -5.07
CA LYS A 108 -8.64 -11.83 -3.69
C LYS A 108 -9.17 -10.42 -3.54
N TYR A 109 -9.83 -10.14 -2.42
CA TYR A 109 -10.38 -8.83 -2.09
C TYR A 109 -9.86 -8.35 -0.74
N GLU A 110 -9.23 -7.19 -0.73
CA GLU A 110 -8.80 -6.52 0.49
C GLU A 110 -9.33 -5.10 0.50
N GLY A 111 -9.61 -4.59 1.68
CA GLY A 111 -10.09 -3.23 1.79
C GLY A 111 -10.23 -2.78 3.22
N GLY A 112 -10.43 -1.49 3.35
CA GLY A 112 -10.41 -0.85 4.65
C GLY A 112 -10.77 0.61 4.57
N SER A 113 -10.48 1.28 5.67
CA SER A 113 -10.63 2.72 5.82
C SER A 113 -9.29 3.35 6.08
N SER A 114 -9.05 4.54 5.56
CA SER A 114 -7.88 5.35 5.89
C SER A 114 -8.23 6.77 6.29
N VAL A 115 -7.33 7.33 7.09
CA VAL A 115 -7.28 8.75 7.43
C VAL A 115 -5.87 9.23 7.16
N GLN A 116 -5.75 10.33 6.43
CA GLN A 116 -4.50 11.05 6.24
C GLN A 116 -4.69 12.51 6.65
N ILE A 117 -3.78 13.01 7.46
CA ILE A 117 -3.72 14.42 7.87
C ILE A 117 -2.39 14.97 7.38
N ASP A 118 -2.47 15.95 6.50
CA ASP A 118 -1.32 16.63 5.95
C ASP A 118 -1.28 18.08 6.44
N PHE A 119 -0.09 18.54 6.82
CA PHE A 119 0.20 19.94 7.06
C PHE A 119 1.39 20.34 6.20
N ASP A 120 1.23 21.41 5.42
CA ASP A 120 2.28 21.90 4.52
C ASP A 120 2.34 23.41 4.58
N ARG A 121 3.35 23.94 5.27
CA ARG A 121 3.49 25.37 5.50
C ARG A 121 4.88 25.86 5.16
N THR A 122 4.91 26.95 4.40
CA THR A 122 6.09 27.79 4.23
C THR A 122 6.08 28.92 5.26
N PHE A 123 7.20 29.10 5.96
CA PHE A 123 7.41 30.14 6.96
C PHE A 123 8.29 31.27 6.41
N GLY A 124 7.96 32.49 6.84
CA GLY A 124 8.64 33.72 6.39
C GLY A 124 8.13 34.24 5.04
N LYS A 125 8.31 35.54 4.79
CA LYS A 125 7.88 36.21 3.55
C LYS A 125 8.71 35.79 2.33
N THR A 126 9.92 35.29 2.56
CA THR A 126 10.91 34.90 1.54
C THR A 126 10.90 33.41 1.23
N GLY A 127 10.17 32.59 2.00
CA GLY A 127 10.01 31.17 1.75
C GLY A 127 11.23 30.29 2.08
N TYR A 128 12.16 30.77 2.91
CA TYR A 128 13.38 30.03 3.24
C TYR A 128 13.15 28.74 4.03
N LEU A 129 12.01 28.61 4.71
CA LEU A 129 11.69 27.44 5.52
C LEU A 129 10.34 26.88 5.11
N ARG A 130 10.28 25.60 4.73
CA ARG A 130 9.02 24.88 4.51
C ARG A 130 9.02 23.62 5.34
N TYR A 131 7.95 23.41 6.08
CA TYR A 131 7.74 22.20 6.86
C TYR A 131 6.51 21.48 6.35
N ARG A 132 6.68 20.17 6.15
CA ARG A 132 5.60 19.25 5.80
C ARG A 132 5.55 18.14 6.83
N THR A 133 4.36 17.80 7.28
CA THR A 133 4.13 16.61 8.07
C THR A 133 2.87 15.91 7.58
N SER A 134 2.92 14.59 7.52
CA SER A 134 1.82 13.75 7.10
C SER A 134 1.67 12.58 8.07
N ILE A 135 0.48 12.44 8.64
CA ILE A 135 0.10 11.28 9.46
C ILE A 135 -0.92 10.50 8.66
N TYR A 136 -0.64 9.22 8.43
CA TYR A 136 -1.51 8.31 7.72
C TYR A 136 -1.81 7.10 8.61
N SER A 137 -3.08 6.75 8.69
CA SER A 137 -3.56 5.52 9.30
C SER A 137 -4.45 4.76 8.33
N PHE A 138 -4.30 3.45 8.30
CA PHE A 138 -5.18 2.54 7.56
C PHE A 138 -5.60 1.40 8.45
N TYR A 139 -6.89 1.07 8.42
CA TYR A 139 -7.46 -0.08 9.10
C TYR A 139 -8.18 -0.96 8.07
N GLY A 140 -7.68 -2.17 7.87
CA GLY A 140 -8.28 -3.15 6.97
C GLY A 140 -9.38 -3.94 7.67
N TRP A 141 -10.59 -3.93 7.11
CA TRP A 141 -11.75 -4.67 7.64
C TRP A 141 -12.45 -5.52 6.57
N ILE A 142 -12.21 -5.23 5.29
CA ILE A 142 -12.54 -6.14 4.19
C ILE A 142 -11.30 -7.00 3.98
N THR A 143 -11.44 -8.29 4.22
CA THR A 143 -10.45 -9.28 3.85
C THR A 143 -11.15 -10.36 3.05
N ASP A 144 -10.36 -11.15 2.35
CA ASP A 144 -10.84 -12.18 1.46
C ASP A 144 -11.98 -13.01 2.07
N MET A 145 -13.09 -13.12 1.32
CA MET A 145 -14.33 -13.79 1.78
C MET A 145 -14.16 -15.31 1.94
N GLY A 146 -13.07 -15.89 1.43
CA GLY A 146 -12.76 -17.32 1.52
C GLY A 146 -11.78 -17.71 2.64
N GLN A 147 -11.12 -16.76 3.29
CA GLN A 147 -10.06 -17.07 4.27
C GLN A 147 -10.63 -17.54 5.62
N LYS A 148 -10.39 -18.82 5.94
CA LYS A 148 -10.69 -19.43 7.25
C LYS A 148 -9.54 -19.15 8.25
N ASN A 149 -9.75 -19.45 9.53
CA ASN A 149 -8.72 -19.41 10.59
C ASN A 149 -8.02 -18.05 10.75
N ARG A 150 -8.81 -16.97 10.75
CA ARG A 150 -8.35 -15.60 10.93
C ARG A 150 -8.25 -15.24 12.41
N PHE A 151 -7.08 -14.77 12.82
CA PHE A 151 -6.78 -14.32 14.17
C PHE A 151 -6.65 -12.80 14.20
N THR A 152 -7.37 -12.16 15.12
CA THR A 152 -7.23 -10.73 15.40
C THR A 152 -6.12 -10.47 16.41
N ASP A 153 -5.96 -11.37 17.38
CA ASP A 153 -4.87 -11.30 18.35
C ASP A 153 -3.58 -11.90 17.77
N TYR A 154 -2.49 -11.17 17.93
CA TYR A 154 -1.19 -11.58 17.38
C TYR A 154 -0.57 -12.76 18.12
N THR A 155 -0.78 -12.84 19.43
CA THR A 155 -0.22 -13.91 20.27
C THR A 155 -0.92 -15.22 19.95
N GLU A 156 -2.25 -15.19 19.85
CA GLU A 156 -3.04 -16.35 19.43
C GLU A 156 -2.68 -16.81 18.01
N TYR A 157 -2.54 -15.86 17.07
CA TYR A 157 -2.05 -16.13 15.73
C TYR A 157 -0.70 -16.86 15.76
N ARG A 158 0.25 -16.40 16.57
CA ARG A 158 1.58 -17.00 16.67
C ARG A 158 1.52 -18.42 17.22
N HIS A 159 0.78 -18.65 18.28
CA HIS A 159 0.60 -20.00 18.82
C HIS A 159 -0.05 -20.94 17.81
N ALA A 160 -1.07 -20.47 17.08
CA ALA A 160 -1.70 -21.25 16.03
C ALA A 160 -0.73 -21.54 14.87
N LEU A 161 0.04 -20.53 14.44
CA LEU A 161 1.01 -20.64 13.35
C LEU A 161 2.15 -21.59 13.71
N ASP A 162 2.67 -21.54 14.94
CA ASP A 162 3.73 -22.43 15.41
C ASP A 162 3.25 -23.89 15.45
N LYS A 163 2.00 -24.14 15.89
CA LYS A 163 1.38 -25.46 15.80
C LYS A 163 1.22 -25.94 14.36
N TRP A 164 0.73 -25.08 13.48
CA TRP A 164 0.57 -25.40 12.06
C TRP A 164 1.92 -25.60 11.34
N ASN A 165 3.00 -24.94 11.76
CA ASN A 165 4.33 -25.17 11.20
C ASN A 165 4.97 -26.47 11.74
N ASN A 166 4.53 -26.94 12.91
CA ASN A 166 5.02 -28.19 13.49
C ASN A 166 4.32 -29.39 12.83
N ALA A 167 4.95 -29.96 11.80
CA ALA A 167 4.42 -31.08 11.03
C ALA A 167 4.13 -32.35 11.88
N GLU A 168 4.68 -32.47 13.10
CA GLU A 168 4.44 -33.59 14.01
C GLU A 168 3.19 -33.40 14.90
N ASP A 169 2.64 -32.18 14.97
CA ASP A 169 1.50 -31.85 15.84
C ASP A 169 0.17 -32.27 15.20
N THR A 170 -0.29 -33.49 15.50
CA THR A 170 -1.58 -34.03 15.01
C THR A 170 -2.84 -33.34 15.56
N SER A 171 -2.71 -32.36 16.47
CA SER A 171 -3.87 -31.64 17.04
C SER A 171 -4.47 -30.60 16.09
N VAL A 172 -3.76 -30.25 15.02
CA VAL A 172 -4.18 -29.29 13.99
C VAL A 172 -4.04 -29.89 12.60
N SER A 173 -4.89 -29.44 11.68
CA SER A 173 -4.72 -29.76 10.25
C SER A 173 -3.58 -28.92 9.67
N HIS A 174 -2.68 -29.56 8.92
CA HIS A 174 -1.58 -28.91 8.19
C HIS A 174 -1.93 -28.57 6.73
N ASP A 175 -3.22 -28.65 6.37
CA ASP A 175 -3.68 -28.18 5.06
C ASP A 175 -3.39 -26.68 4.92
N ILE A 176 -2.98 -26.26 3.73
CA ILE A 176 -2.79 -24.84 3.38
C ILE A 176 -4.06 -24.03 3.60
N LYS A 177 -5.25 -24.67 3.46
CA LYS A 177 -6.54 -24.03 3.72
C LYS A 177 -6.77 -23.70 5.19
N ASP A 178 -6.14 -24.45 6.08
CA ASP A 178 -6.24 -24.28 7.53
C ASP A 178 -5.12 -23.41 8.11
N LYS A 179 -4.18 -22.96 7.27
CA LYS A 179 -3.08 -22.09 7.68
C LYS A 179 -3.62 -20.87 8.43
N PRO A 180 -3.14 -20.62 9.66
CA PRO A 180 -3.51 -19.43 10.43
C PRO A 180 -3.18 -18.15 9.66
N LEU A 181 -4.08 -17.18 9.72
CA LEU A 181 -3.94 -15.89 9.04
C LEU A 181 -4.13 -14.75 10.04
N LEU A 182 -3.19 -13.80 10.04
CA LEU A 182 -3.30 -12.61 10.85
C LEU A 182 -4.22 -11.60 10.14
N ALA A 183 -5.25 -11.12 10.83
CA ALA A 183 -6.10 -10.05 10.32
C ALA A 183 -5.26 -8.79 9.98
N ILE A 184 -5.73 -8.00 9.01
CA ILE A 184 -5.06 -6.75 8.63
C ILE A 184 -5.06 -5.81 9.84
N HIS A 185 -3.87 -5.57 10.40
CA HIS A 185 -3.70 -4.67 11.51
C HIS A 185 -3.66 -3.20 11.05
N PRO A 186 -3.98 -2.26 11.96
CA PRO A 186 -3.80 -0.85 11.68
C PRO A 186 -2.36 -0.56 11.24
N THR A 187 -2.22 0.05 10.07
CA THR A 187 -0.95 0.59 9.61
C THR A 187 -0.88 2.05 10.02
N LEU A 188 0.24 2.45 10.60
CA LEU A 188 0.53 3.85 10.95
C LEU A 188 1.78 4.30 10.22
N ARG A 189 1.70 5.47 9.60
CA ARG A 189 2.84 6.11 8.95
C ARG A 189 2.87 7.57 9.35
N TRP A 190 4.02 8.04 9.77
CA TRP A 190 4.26 9.44 10.07
C TRP A 190 5.49 9.93 9.31
N GLU A 191 5.29 10.91 8.44
CA GLU A 191 6.32 11.50 7.61
C GLU A 191 6.50 12.96 7.98
N ASN A 192 7.76 13.39 8.09
CA ASN A 192 8.14 14.77 8.33
C ASN A 192 9.18 15.16 7.30
N THR A 193 9.04 16.32 6.71
CA THR A 193 10.03 16.90 5.81
C THR A 193 10.24 18.36 6.16
N LEU A 194 11.47 18.71 6.50
CA LEU A 194 11.94 20.06 6.70
C LEU A 194 12.79 20.48 5.50
N GLU A 195 12.36 21.51 4.80
CA GLU A 195 13.11 22.10 3.69
C GLU A 195 13.64 23.47 4.12
N ILE A 196 14.96 23.63 4.07
CA ILE A 196 15.65 24.88 4.33
C ILE A 196 16.29 25.33 3.02
N SER A 197 15.85 26.47 2.51
CA SER A 197 16.48 27.12 1.36
C SER A 197 17.43 28.18 1.91
N ALA A 198 18.74 28.01 1.72
CA ALA A 198 19.72 29.03 2.11
C ALA A 198 19.80 30.15 1.07
N THR A 199 19.67 29.79 -0.21
CA THR A 199 19.57 30.72 -1.34
C THR A 199 18.52 30.22 -2.31
N ARG A 200 18.27 30.95 -3.42
CA ARG A 200 17.43 30.46 -4.53
C ARG A 200 18.00 29.18 -5.17
N PHE A 201 19.27 28.87 -4.91
CA PHE A 201 20.00 27.78 -5.56
C PHE A 201 20.34 26.64 -4.62
N LEU A 202 20.50 26.91 -3.31
CA LEU A 202 20.88 25.90 -2.32
C LEU A 202 19.68 25.52 -1.46
N LYS A 203 19.31 24.24 -1.51
CA LYS A 203 18.21 23.67 -0.73
C LYS A 203 18.69 22.43 0.03
N THR A 204 18.50 22.46 1.34
CA THR A 204 18.70 21.31 2.23
C THR A 204 17.33 20.75 2.60
N THR A 205 17.15 19.45 2.44
CA THR A 205 15.92 18.73 2.79
C THR A 205 16.24 17.65 3.79
N PHE A 206 15.65 17.74 4.97
CA PHE A 206 15.67 16.70 5.99
C PHE A 206 14.32 15.98 5.96
N SER A 207 14.35 14.65 5.85
CA SER A 207 13.15 13.82 5.85
C SER A 207 13.26 12.74 6.92
N PHE A 208 12.17 12.55 7.66
CA PHE A 208 12.03 11.49 8.64
C PHE A 208 10.71 10.76 8.38
N ARG A 209 10.77 9.43 8.34
CA ARG A 209 9.61 8.56 8.16
C ARG A 209 9.62 7.52 9.27
N MET A 210 8.49 7.41 9.94
CA MET A 210 8.17 6.32 10.86
C MET A 210 7.05 5.50 10.24
N TYR A 211 7.19 4.19 10.24
CA TYR A 211 6.25 3.25 9.67
C TYR A 211 6.04 2.07 10.62
N TYR A 212 4.79 1.76 10.88
CA TYR A 212 4.38 0.64 11.71
C TYR A 212 3.32 -0.16 10.97
N ASN A 213 3.61 -1.43 10.72
CA ASN A 213 2.66 -2.38 10.15
C ASN A 213 2.91 -3.76 10.76
N ARG A 214 2.10 -4.11 11.76
CA ARG A 214 2.23 -5.37 12.50
C ARG A 214 2.09 -6.62 11.62
N ALA A 215 1.38 -6.53 10.48
CA ALA A 215 1.20 -7.66 9.57
C ALA A 215 2.46 -8.00 8.75
N GLN A 216 3.36 -7.02 8.56
CA GLN A 216 4.59 -7.20 7.78
C GLN A 216 5.84 -7.27 8.66
N ASN A 217 5.88 -6.49 9.75
CA ASN A 217 7.00 -6.47 10.69
C ASN A 217 6.51 -6.14 12.10
N LEU A 218 7.10 -6.78 13.10
CA LEU A 218 6.75 -6.59 14.51
C LEU A 218 7.22 -5.25 15.06
N ASP A 219 8.36 -4.80 14.56
CA ASP A 219 9.07 -3.64 15.07
C ASP A 219 8.69 -2.36 14.33
N LEU A 220 8.80 -1.26 15.07
CA LEU A 220 8.68 0.09 14.51
C LEU A 220 9.80 0.33 13.51
N GLN A 221 9.45 0.56 12.25
CA GLN A 221 10.42 0.92 11.22
C GLN A 221 10.62 2.42 11.21
N THR A 222 11.87 2.85 11.27
CA THR A 222 12.24 4.27 11.16
C THR A 222 13.24 4.44 10.01
N GLN A 223 13.04 5.50 9.24
CA GLN A 223 13.90 5.87 8.13
C GLN A 223 14.17 7.37 8.22
N MET A 224 15.45 7.73 8.28
CA MET A 224 15.90 9.13 8.27
C MET A 224 16.74 9.38 7.02
N GLN A 225 16.50 10.50 6.34
CA GLN A 225 17.19 10.88 5.11
C GLN A 225 17.52 12.37 5.10
N LEU A 226 18.80 12.67 4.85
CA LEU A 226 19.28 14.03 4.60
C LEU A 226 19.65 14.16 3.12
N MET A 227 19.15 15.19 2.45
CA MET A 227 19.49 15.53 1.08
C MET A 227 19.93 16.99 1.00
N VAL A 228 21.02 17.25 0.28
CA VAL A 228 21.46 18.61 -0.07
C VAL A 228 21.47 18.72 -1.59
N GLY A 229 20.72 19.68 -2.13
CA GLY A 229 20.59 19.91 -3.55
C GLY A 229 20.99 21.33 -3.95
N VAL A 230 21.77 21.43 -5.03
CA VAL A 230 22.06 22.69 -5.73
C VAL A 230 21.26 22.71 -7.02
N THR A 231 20.42 23.72 -7.21
CA THR A 231 19.68 23.95 -8.47
C THR A 231 20.13 25.27 -9.06
N TYR A 232 20.65 25.26 -10.28
CA TYR A 232 21.01 26.48 -11.01
C TYR A 232 20.27 26.50 -12.34
N THR A 233 19.55 27.60 -12.63
CA THR A 233 18.81 27.77 -13.88
C THR A 233 19.50 28.86 -14.71
N PHE A 234 20.06 28.47 -15.85
CA PHE A 234 20.64 29.40 -16.82
C PHE A 234 19.52 30.22 -17.48
N LYS A 235 19.62 31.55 -17.44
CA LYS A 235 18.86 32.42 -18.34
C LYS A 235 19.78 32.78 -19.49
N ASN A 236 19.50 32.28 -20.69
CA ASN A 236 20.14 32.81 -21.90
C ASN A 236 19.69 34.25 -22.11
N LYS A 237 20.64 35.15 -22.36
CA LYS A 237 20.39 36.53 -22.78
C LYS A 237 20.02 36.56 -24.26
#